data_AF-A0A349HG31-F1
#
_entry.id   AF-A0A349HG31-F1
#
_cell.length_a   1.000
_cell.length_b   1.000
_cell.length_c   1.000
_cell.angle_alpha   90.00
_cell.angle_beta   90.00
_cell.angle_gamma   90.00
#
_symmetry.space_group_name_H-M   'P 1'
#
loop_
_entity.id
_entity.type
_entity.pdbx_description
1 polymer ?
#
loop_
_entity_poly.entity_id
_entity_poly.type
_entity_poly.pdbx_seq_one_letter_code
_entity_poly.pdbx_strand_id
1 'polypeptide(L)' 'MEWMDAKDLEQKDIADEAGIKAQSIVSRTIRGGANNRKVLTALKELGCPERYLGLPADMQGDQ' A
#
# COMPACT_ATOMS: atom_id res chain seq x y z
N MET A 1 -8.11 5.95 -4.11
CA MET A 1 -6.65 5.89 -3.95
C MET A 1 -6.10 7.33 -4.01
N GLU A 2 -6.68 8.24 -3.24
CA GLU A 2 -6.51 9.69 -3.44
C GLU A 2 -5.11 10.21 -3.09
N TRP A 3 -4.38 9.55 -2.18
CA TRP A 3 -3.01 9.97 -1.84
C TRP A 3 -2.00 9.67 -2.95
N MET A 4 -2.10 8.48 -3.58
CA MET A 4 -1.22 8.09 -4.68
C MET A 4 -1.47 8.96 -5.91
N ASP A 5 -2.74 9.20 -6.23
CA ASP A 5 -3.17 10.10 -7.31
C ASP A 5 -2.67 11.54 -7.09
N ALA A 6 -2.82 12.06 -5.87
CA ALA A 6 -2.30 13.39 -5.50
C ALA A 6 -0.76 13.50 -5.52
N LYS A 7 -0.05 12.38 -5.53
CA LYS A 7 1.42 12.30 -5.54
C LYS A 7 1.98 11.87 -6.90
N ASP A 8 1.13 11.59 -7.89
CA ASP A 8 1.52 10.98 -9.16
C ASP A 8 2.35 9.68 -8.96
N LEU A 9 1.98 8.90 -7.94
CA LEU A 9 2.65 7.64 -7.61
C LEU A 9 1.83 6.46 -8.10
N GLU A 10 2.47 5.55 -8.84
CA GLU A 10 1.85 4.30 -9.24
C GLU A 10 2.25 3.15 -8.30
N GLN A 11 1.46 2.07 -8.31
CA GLN A 11 1.77 0.86 -7.52
C GLN A 11 3.11 0.24 -7.91
N LYS A 12 3.56 0.48 -9.15
CA LYS A 12 4.87 0.02 -9.65
C LYS A 12 6.03 0.72 -8.94
N ASP A 13 5.92 2.01 -8.67
CA ASP A 13 6.97 2.80 -8.00
C ASP A 13 7.11 2.36 -6.54
N ILE A 14 5.98 2.12 -5.88
CA ILE A 14 5.96 1.55 -4.52
C ILE A 14 6.54 0.14 -4.51
N ALA A 15 6.26 -0.66 -5.54
CA ALA A 15 6.80 -2.01 -5.66
C ALA A 15 8.33 -1.99 -5.86
N ASP A 16 8.83 -1.08 -6.69
CA ASP A 16 10.25 -0.90 -6.96
C ASP A 16 10.99 -0.44 -5.68
N GLU A 17 10.47 0.58 -5.00
CA GLU A 17 11.00 1.08 -3.73
C GLU A 17 10.98 0.01 -2.63
N ALA A 18 9.91 -0.78 -2.55
CA ALA A 18 9.81 -1.89 -1.61
C ALA A 18 10.68 -3.12 -1.99
N GLY A 19 11.28 -3.13 -3.18
CA GLY A 19 12.00 -4.28 -3.74
C GLY A 19 11.09 -5.50 -3.93
N ILE A 20 9.81 -5.27 -4.25
CA ILE A 20 8.77 -6.27 -4.46
C ILE A 20 8.51 -6.42 -5.96
N LYS A 21 8.77 -7.61 -6.52
CA LYS A 21 8.51 -7.87 -7.95
C LYS A 21 7.02 -7.99 -8.29
N ALA A 22 6.18 -8.35 -7.32
CA ALA A 22 4.78 -8.66 -7.53
C ALA A 22 3.88 -7.50 -7.09
N GLN A 23 3.33 -6.76 -8.05
CA GLN A 23 2.37 -5.68 -7.77
C GLN A 23 1.11 -6.16 -7.03
N SER A 24 0.72 -7.43 -7.20
CA SER A 24 -0.39 -8.03 -6.45
C SER A 24 -0.18 -8.00 -4.93
N ILE A 25 1.07 -8.07 -4.47
CA ILE A 25 1.41 -7.93 -3.04
C ILE A 25 1.13 -6.51 -2.58
N VAL A 26 1.55 -5.51 -3.37
CA VAL A 26 1.34 -4.08 -3.08
C VAL A 26 -0.16 -3.77 -3.02
N SER A 27 -0.92 -4.23 -4.02
CA SER A 27 -2.38 -4.09 -4.05
C SER A 27 -3.06 -4.74 -2.84
N ARG A 28 -2.66 -5.97 -2.45
CA ARG A 28 -3.18 -6.63 -1.24
C ARG A 28 -2.84 -5.86 0.03
N THR A 29 -1.64 -5.31 0.14
CA THR A 29 -1.22 -4.52 1.31
C THR A 29 -1.97 -3.19 1.40
N ILE A 30 -2.10 -2.46 0.30
CA ILE A 30 -2.88 -1.21 0.24
C ILE A 30 -4.35 -1.47 0.59
N ARG A 31 -4.91 -2.61 0.16
CA ARG A 31 -6.29 -3.03 0.49
C ARG A 31 -6.43 -3.64 1.89
N GLY A 32 -5.37 -3.70 2.70
CA GLY A 32 -5.40 -4.31 4.04
C GLY A 32 -5.50 -5.84 4.04
N GLY A 33 -5.46 -6.50 2.89
CA GLY A 33 -5.49 -7.96 2.73
C GLY A 33 -4.16 -8.66 2.97
N ALA A 34 -3.04 -7.93 3.11
CA ALA A 34 -1.75 -8.50 3.47
C ALA A 34 -0.85 -7.51 4.23
N ASN A 35 -0.34 -7.93 5.39
CA ASN A 35 0.65 -7.15 6.14
C ASN A 35 2.06 -7.42 5.61
N ASN A 36 2.48 -6.68 4.56
CA ASN A 36 3.85 -6.78 4.06
C ASN A 36 4.69 -5.63 4.60
N ARG A 37 5.63 -5.96 5.49
CA ARG A 37 6.48 -4.99 6.18
C ARG A 37 7.32 -4.15 5.22
N LYS A 38 7.79 -4.71 4.10
CA LYS A 38 8.56 -3.96 3.08
C LYS A 38 7.71 -2.90 2.40
N VAL A 39 6.50 -3.29 2.00
CA VAL A 39 5.55 -2.38 1.35
C VAL A 39 5.11 -1.27 2.31
N LEU A 40 4.82 -1.62 3.58
CA LEU A 40 4.47 -0.65 4.61
C LEU A 40 5.62 0.34 4.90
N THR A 41 6.86 -0.16 4.98
CA THR A 41 8.03 0.70 5.16
C THR A 41 8.22 1.63 3.97
N ALA A 42 8.20 1.12 2.73
CA ALA A 42 8.33 1.94 1.53
C ALA A 42 7.23 3.00 1.44
N LEU A 43 5.98 2.63 1.71
CA LEU A 43 4.87 3.58 1.75
C LEU A 43 5.08 4.65 2.82
N LYS A 44 5.58 4.28 4.00
CA LYS A 44 5.91 5.24 5.07
C LYS A 44 7.04 6.18 4.65
N GLU A 45 8.09 5.67 4.01
CA GLU A 45 9.21 6.48 3.51
C GLU A 45 8.79 7.44 2.40
N LEU A 46 7.86 7.04 1.53
CA LEU A 46 7.25 7.89 0.51
C LEU A 46 6.29 8.96 1.08
N GLY A 47 5.99 8.89 2.38
CA GLY A 47 5.10 9.81 3.08
C GLY A 47 3.62 9.44 2.98
N CYS A 48 3.32 8.15 2.79
CA CYS A 48 1.95 7.64 2.84
C CYS A 48 1.43 7.67 4.28
N PRO A 49 0.30 8.35 4.54
CA PRO A 49 -0.29 8.37 5.87
C PRO A 49 -0.80 6.98 6.26
N GLU A 50 -0.55 6.56 7.50
CA GLU A 50 -0.96 5.25 8.04
C GLU A 50 -2.46 4.97 7.93
N ARG A 51 -3.28 6.03 7.90
CA ARG A 51 -4.73 5.96 7.65
C ARG A 51 -5.10 5.43 6.26
N TYR A 52 -4.22 5.58 5.27
CA TYR A 52 -4.38 5.03 3.91
C TYR A 52 -3.68 3.69 3.74
N LEU A 53 -2.79 3.31 4.67
CA LEU A 53 -2.05 2.04 4.64
C LEU A 53 -2.89 0.82 5.00
N GLY A 54 -4.20 1.00 5.22
CA GLY A 54 -5.08 -0.12 5.51
C GLY A 54 -4.59 -0.93 6.72
N LEU A 55 -4.06 -0.26 7.76
CA LEU A 55 -4.27 -0.81 9.10
C LEU A 55 -5.79 -0.86 9.25
N PRO A 56 -6.38 -2.04 9.47
CA PRO A 56 -7.82 -2.22 9.34
C PRO A 56 -8.52 -1.22 10.25
N ALA A 57 -9.41 -0.42 9.68
CA ALA A 57 -10.37 0.37 10.46
C ALA A 57 -11.57 -0.49 10.88
N ASP A 58 -11.37 -1.79 11.12
CA ASP A 58 -12.39 -2.85 11.23
C ASP A 58 -12.75 -3.50 9.87
N MET A 59 -13.16 -4.77 9.92
CA MET A 59 -13.57 -5.61 8.79
C MET A 59 -14.56 -4.91 7.85
N GLN A 60 -14.33 -4.94 6.54
CA GLN A 60 -15.37 -4.76 5.51
C GLN A 60 -14.80 -5.28 4.19
N GLY A 61 -15.36 -6.27 3.50
CA GLY A 61 -16.50 -7.13 3.69
C GLY A 61 -16.40 -8.20 2.60
N ASP A 62 -16.94 -9.37 2.91
CA ASP A 62 -17.15 -10.53 2.06
C ASP A 62 -17.57 -10.19 0.61
N GLN A 63 -16.90 -10.83 -0.37
CA GLN A 63 -17.46 -11.12 -1.69
C GLN A 63 -16.90 -12.45 -2.21
#